data_AF-A0A523AFB9-F1
#
_entry.id   AF-A0A523AFB9-F1
#
_cell.length_a   1.000
_cell.length_b   1.000
_cell.length_c   1.000
_cell.angle_alpha   90.00
_cell.angle_beta   90.00
_cell.angle_gamma   90.00
#
_symmetry.space_group_name_H-M   'P 1'
#
loop_
_entity.id
_entity.type
_entity.pdbx_description
1 polymer ?
#
loop_
_entity_poly.entity_id
_entity_poly.type
_entity_poly.pdbx_seq_one_letter_code
_entity_poly.pdbx_strand_id
1 'polypeptide(L)'
;MFPPDFAICSECVAEALDRNSRFYGYHWNSCAFCGPRFSMLYRPPYDRENTSMIHFPLCGDCAREYADPGSLRRFHAQGISCPACGPKTLVYSISGIRLDVDDAVDFAAEKILEHGILAIKGIGGTTSPAWPQRTQLCWSSGGGRGGRTSRSQSWRGTIASWRK
;
A
#
# COMPACT_ATOMS: atom_id res chain seq x y z
N MET A 1 -9.77 -7.03 -22.33
CA MET A 1 -9.59 -5.63 -21.86
C MET A 1 -9.26 -5.68 -20.39
N PHE A 2 -8.12 -5.14 -19.97
CA PHE A 2 -7.77 -5.08 -18.55
C PHE A 2 -8.40 -3.84 -17.93
N PRO A 3 -9.09 -3.95 -16.80
CA PRO A 3 -9.67 -2.80 -16.15
C PRO A 3 -8.55 -1.90 -15.57
N PRO A 4 -8.67 -0.57 -15.67
CA PRO A 4 -7.70 0.34 -15.09
C PRO A 4 -7.71 0.27 -13.56
N ASP A 5 -6.69 0.85 -12.93
CA ASP A 5 -6.68 1.07 -11.49
C ASP A 5 -7.74 2.15 -11.13
N PHE A 6 -8.51 1.90 -10.08
CA PHE A 6 -9.54 2.83 -9.60
C PHE A 6 -9.20 3.33 -8.20
N ALA A 7 -9.55 4.60 -7.93
CA ALA A 7 -9.53 5.12 -6.57
C ALA A 7 -10.50 4.33 -5.67
N ILE A 8 -10.27 4.38 -4.35
CA ILE A 8 -11.15 3.75 -3.36
C ILE A 8 -12.57 4.35 -3.44
N CYS A 9 -13.59 3.49 -3.38
CA CYS A 9 -14.99 3.95 -3.36
C CYS A 9 -15.41 4.41 -1.96
N SER A 10 -16.46 5.23 -1.89
CA SER A 10 -17.00 5.78 -0.64
C SER A 10 -17.38 4.71 0.37
N GLU A 11 -17.93 3.58 -0.06
CA GLU A 11 -18.29 2.50 0.87
C GLU A 11 -17.07 1.78 1.46
N CYS A 12 -16.01 1.56 0.67
CA CYS A 12 -14.77 1.00 1.20
C CYS A 12 -14.11 1.95 2.21
N VAL A 13 -14.23 3.27 1.99
CA VAL A 13 -13.78 4.29 2.96
C VAL A 13 -14.62 4.23 4.23
N ALA A 14 -15.95 4.17 4.12
CA ALA A 14 -16.84 4.07 5.27
C ALA A 14 -16.53 2.84 6.14
N GLU A 15 -16.31 1.68 5.51
CA GLU A 15 -15.92 0.45 6.22
C GLU A 15 -14.53 0.54 6.86
N ALA A 16 -13.61 1.31 6.30
CA ALA A 16 -12.28 1.49 6.89
C ALA A 16 -12.31 2.45 8.10
N LEU A 17 -13.31 3.33 8.17
CA LEU A 17 -13.50 4.31 9.24
C LEU A 17 -14.48 3.85 10.32
N ASP A 18 -15.31 2.84 10.06
CA ASP A 18 -16.26 2.29 11.03
C ASP A 18 -15.58 1.31 11.99
N ARG A 19 -15.63 1.60 13.30
CA ARG A 19 -15.07 0.76 14.38
C ARG A 19 -15.70 -0.63 14.48
N ASN A 20 -16.93 -0.80 13.99
CA ASN A 20 -17.62 -2.08 14.00
C ASN A 20 -17.31 -2.93 12.77
N SER A 21 -16.65 -2.34 11.76
CA SER A 21 -16.28 -3.04 10.54
C SER A 21 -15.02 -3.85 10.74
N ARG A 22 -14.96 -5.03 10.11
CA ARG A 22 -13.75 -5.88 10.06
C ARG A 22 -12.57 -5.22 9.36
N PHE A 23 -12.81 -4.12 8.65
CA PHE A 23 -11.80 -3.35 7.93
C PHE A 23 -11.40 -2.07 8.66
N TYR A 24 -11.84 -1.87 9.90
CA TYR A 24 -11.48 -0.68 10.67
C TYR A 24 -9.95 -0.48 10.70
N GLY A 25 -9.48 0.70 10.31
CA GLY A 25 -8.06 1.04 10.24
C GLY A 25 -7.29 0.34 9.11
N TYR A 26 -7.96 -0.37 8.20
CA TYR A 26 -7.28 -1.13 7.15
C TYR A 26 -7.15 -0.37 5.82
N HIS A 27 -5.96 0.12 5.54
CA HIS A 27 -5.70 0.99 4.39
C HIS A 27 -5.67 0.29 3.02
N TRP A 28 -5.66 -1.04 2.99
CA TRP A 28 -5.65 -1.86 1.76
C TRP A 28 -7.05 -2.42 1.42
N ASN A 29 -8.11 -1.91 2.05
CA ASN A 29 -9.48 -2.33 1.76
C ASN A 29 -9.83 -2.01 0.30
N SER A 30 -10.33 -3.00 -0.43
CA SER A 30 -10.79 -2.86 -1.81
C SER A 30 -11.98 -3.79 -2.09
N CYS A 31 -12.71 -3.49 -3.16
CA CYS A 31 -13.87 -4.25 -3.60
C CYS A 31 -13.84 -4.44 -5.12
N ALA A 32 -14.80 -5.19 -5.68
CA ALA A 32 -14.91 -5.44 -7.12
C ALA A 32 -15.08 -4.16 -7.97
N PHE A 33 -15.44 -3.04 -7.36
CA PHE A 33 -15.67 -1.75 -8.03
C PHE A 33 -14.51 -0.75 -7.87
N CYS A 34 -13.53 -0.99 -7.00
CA CYS A 34 -12.50 -0.02 -6.68
C CYS A 34 -11.13 -0.66 -6.46
N GLY A 35 -10.09 0.17 -6.30
CA GLY A 35 -8.76 -0.29 -5.95
C GLY A 35 -7.90 -0.69 -7.15
N PRO A 36 -6.68 -1.17 -6.86
CA PRO A 36 -5.73 -1.58 -7.87
C PRO A 36 -6.22 -2.77 -8.69
N ARG A 37 -5.86 -2.81 -9.96
CA ARG A 37 -6.10 -3.91 -10.89
C ARG A 37 -4.87 -4.13 -11.76
N PHE A 38 -4.67 -3.29 -12.77
CA PHE A 38 -3.55 -3.44 -13.70
C PHE A 38 -2.20 -3.38 -12.97
N SER A 39 -2.06 -2.47 -12.01
CA SER A 39 -0.86 -2.32 -11.17
C SER A 39 -0.46 -3.57 -10.35
N MET A 40 -1.40 -4.49 -10.10
CA MET A 40 -1.15 -5.73 -9.37
C MET A 40 -1.02 -6.95 -10.27
N LEU A 41 -1.33 -6.86 -11.56
CA LEU A 41 -1.39 -8.00 -12.46
C LEU A 41 0.02 -8.39 -12.94
N TYR A 42 0.39 -9.65 -12.73
CA TYR A 42 1.61 -10.22 -13.33
C TYR A 42 1.37 -10.71 -14.76
N ARG A 43 0.25 -11.41 -14.98
CA ARG A 43 -0.12 -11.98 -16.29
C ARG A 43 -1.63 -12.23 -16.38
N PRO A 44 -2.24 -12.26 -17.57
CA PRO A 44 -3.59 -12.76 -17.74
C PRO A 44 -3.71 -14.28 -17.47
N PRO A 45 -4.91 -14.77 -17.11
CA PRO A 45 -6.17 -14.05 -16.84
C PRO A 45 -6.17 -13.26 -15.51
N TYR A 46 -7.11 -12.32 -15.34
CA TYR A 46 -7.26 -11.53 -14.10
C TYR A 46 -7.84 -12.41 -12.97
N ASP A 47 -6.97 -13.24 -12.42
CA ASP A 47 -7.25 -14.12 -11.30
C ASP A 47 -6.24 -13.91 -10.19
N ARG A 48 -6.60 -14.19 -8.93
CA ARG A 48 -5.79 -13.84 -7.76
C ARG A 48 -4.38 -14.41 -7.85
N GLU A 49 -4.25 -15.65 -8.32
CA GLU A 49 -2.97 -16.35 -8.53
C GLU A 49 -2.03 -15.63 -9.51
N ASN A 50 -2.57 -14.81 -10.40
CA ASN A 50 -1.80 -14.07 -11.38
C ASN A 50 -1.60 -12.60 -10.97
N THR A 51 -1.86 -12.26 -9.72
CA THR A 51 -1.67 -10.92 -9.15
C THR A 51 -0.69 -10.93 -7.99
N SER A 52 -0.21 -9.77 -7.56
CA SER A 52 0.57 -9.60 -6.32
C SER A 52 -0.16 -10.12 -5.07
N MET A 53 -1.48 -10.26 -5.12
CA MET A 53 -2.28 -10.81 -4.02
C MET A 53 -2.11 -12.32 -3.80
N ILE A 54 -1.40 -13.03 -4.69
CA ILE A 54 -1.01 -14.44 -4.49
C ILE A 54 -0.22 -14.66 -3.19
N HIS A 55 0.56 -13.68 -2.77
CA HIS A 55 1.38 -13.76 -1.56
C HIS A 55 0.58 -13.60 -0.26
N PHE A 56 -0.73 -13.35 -0.35
CA PHE A 56 -1.62 -13.08 0.76
C PHE A 56 -2.81 -14.06 0.74
N PRO A 57 -2.65 -15.28 1.26
CA PRO A 57 -3.71 -16.28 1.31
C PRO A 57 -4.95 -15.77 2.06
N LEU A 58 -6.16 -16.04 1.57
CA LEU A 58 -7.38 -15.57 2.20
C LEU A 58 -7.62 -16.23 3.57
N CYS A 59 -8.03 -15.44 4.56
CA CYS A 59 -8.61 -16.00 5.79
C CYS A 59 -10.03 -16.52 5.52
N GLY A 60 -10.61 -17.28 6.47
CA GLY A 60 -11.94 -17.87 6.34
C GLY A 60 -13.06 -16.85 6.04
N ASP A 61 -12.98 -15.64 6.60
CA ASP A 61 -13.97 -14.59 6.36
C ASP A 61 -13.87 -14.03 4.94
N CYS A 62 -12.65 -13.67 4.51
CA CYS A 62 -12.43 -13.20 3.15
C CYS A 62 -12.72 -14.29 2.11
N ALA A 63 -12.43 -15.56 2.40
CA ALA A 63 -12.73 -16.67 1.51
C ALA A 63 -14.24 -16.86 1.33
N ARG A 64 -15.03 -16.73 2.41
CA ARG A 64 -16.50 -16.75 2.32
C ARG A 64 -17.02 -15.63 1.46
N GLU A 65 -16.62 -14.38 1.73
CA GLU A 65 -17.09 -13.24 0.93
C GLU A 65 -16.61 -13.29 -0.53
N TYR A 66 -15.45 -13.89 -0.79
CA TYR A 66 -14.95 -14.08 -2.15
C TYR A 66 -15.80 -15.07 -2.95
N ALA A 67 -16.31 -16.11 -2.30
CA ALA A 67 -17.09 -17.18 -2.93
C ALA A 67 -18.61 -16.96 -2.90
N ASP A 68 -19.11 -16.01 -2.08
CA ASP A 68 -20.53 -15.75 -1.90
C ASP A 68 -21.08 -14.75 -2.95
N PRO A 69 -22.00 -15.17 -3.85
CA PRO A 69 -22.64 -14.26 -4.79
C PRO A 69 -23.50 -13.18 -4.11
N GLY A 70 -23.95 -13.41 -2.88
CA GLY A 70 -24.65 -12.41 -2.06
C GLY A 70 -23.76 -11.25 -1.65
N SER A 71 -22.44 -11.46 -1.65
CA SER A 71 -21.44 -10.42 -1.37
C SER A 71 -21.13 -9.62 -2.63
N LEU A 72 -22.11 -8.87 -3.17
CA LEU A 72 -22.00 -8.17 -4.46
C LEU A 72 -20.69 -7.38 -4.64
N ARG A 73 -20.19 -6.74 -3.57
CA ARG A 73 -18.97 -5.94 -3.61
C ARG A 73 -17.70 -6.78 -3.55
N ARG A 74 -17.72 -8.00 -3.02
CA ARG A 74 -16.51 -8.80 -2.75
C ARG A 74 -16.50 -10.19 -3.38
N PHE A 75 -17.59 -10.58 -4.03
CA PHE A 75 -17.67 -11.76 -4.88
C PHE A 75 -16.64 -11.68 -6.01
N HIS A 76 -15.74 -12.66 -6.08
CA HIS A 76 -14.58 -12.69 -7.00
C HIS A 76 -13.74 -11.40 -7.02
N ALA A 77 -13.72 -10.63 -5.93
CA ALA A 77 -12.85 -9.48 -5.81
C ALA A 77 -11.40 -9.95 -5.59
N GLN A 78 -10.60 -9.97 -6.67
CA GLN A 78 -9.22 -10.45 -6.63
C GLN A 78 -8.32 -9.68 -5.64
N GLY A 79 -8.65 -8.41 -5.37
CA GLY A 79 -7.98 -7.55 -4.37
C GLY A 79 -8.47 -7.71 -2.93
N ILE A 80 -9.45 -8.58 -2.65
CA ILE A 80 -10.01 -8.72 -1.29
C ILE A 80 -8.90 -9.11 -0.30
N SER A 81 -8.87 -8.40 0.81
CA SER A 81 -7.96 -8.64 1.92
C SER A 81 -8.44 -7.90 3.16
N CYS A 82 -7.94 -8.28 4.34
CA CYS A 82 -8.28 -7.65 5.61
C CYS A 82 -7.05 -7.63 6.53
N PRO A 83 -7.11 -6.99 7.73
CA PRO A 83 -5.98 -6.94 8.65
C PRO A 83 -5.36 -8.30 9.00
N ALA A 84 -6.16 -9.37 8.98
CA ALA A 84 -5.70 -10.72 9.30
C ALA A 84 -4.91 -11.40 8.17
N CYS A 85 -5.29 -11.17 6.91
CA CYS A 85 -4.75 -11.93 5.77
C CYS A 85 -3.99 -11.10 4.74
N GLY A 86 -4.11 -9.78 4.80
CA GLY A 86 -3.64 -8.89 3.76
C GLY A 86 -2.29 -8.23 4.01
N PRO A 87 -1.91 -7.31 3.10
CA PRO A 87 -0.71 -6.50 3.25
C PRO A 87 -0.72 -5.68 4.53
N LYS A 88 0.48 -5.52 5.12
CA LYS A 88 0.72 -4.62 6.25
C LYS A 88 1.60 -3.46 5.80
N THR A 89 1.30 -2.27 6.31
CA THR A 89 2.11 -1.08 6.09
C THR A 89 3.31 -1.12 7.04
N LEU A 90 4.51 -0.89 6.52
CA LEU A 90 5.74 -0.87 7.30
C LEU A 90 6.45 0.48 7.16
N VAL A 91 7.25 0.81 8.17
CA VAL A 91 8.07 2.01 8.19
C VAL A 91 9.54 1.62 8.17
N TYR A 92 10.32 2.36 7.40
CA TYR A 92 11.76 2.20 7.25
C TYR A 92 12.46 3.54 7.45
N SER A 93 13.66 3.51 8.02
CA SER A 93 14.55 4.67 7.98
C SER A 93 15.12 4.85 6.56
N ILE A 94 15.72 6.01 6.31
CA ILE A 94 16.51 6.24 5.09
C ILE A 94 17.72 5.30 4.94
N SER A 95 18.21 4.73 6.03
CA SER A 95 19.25 3.70 6.01
C SER A 95 18.71 2.29 5.70
N GLY A 96 17.40 2.15 5.42
CA GLY A 96 16.76 0.87 5.12
C GLY A 96 16.49 0.02 6.36
N ILE A 97 16.59 0.57 7.56
CA ILE A 97 16.31 -0.14 8.81
C ILE A 97 14.81 -0.10 9.05
N ARG A 98 14.19 -1.27 9.27
CA ARG A 98 12.78 -1.34 9.64
C ARG A 98 12.58 -0.72 11.02
N LEU A 99 11.64 0.21 11.12
CA LEU A 99 11.18 0.76 12.40
C LEU A 99 9.98 -0.06 12.87
N ASP A 100 9.97 -0.36 14.17
CA ASP A 100 8.82 -0.99 14.82
C ASP A 100 7.90 0.12 15.32
N VAL A 101 6.76 0.27 14.67
CA VAL A 101 5.76 1.29 14.97
C VAL A 101 4.40 0.62 15.02
N ASP A 102 3.55 1.06 15.96
CA ASP A 102 2.23 0.48 16.16
C ASP A 102 1.30 0.80 14.97
N ASP A 103 1.27 2.06 14.56
CA ASP A 103 0.50 2.54 13.41
C ASP A 103 1.39 3.37 12.48
N ALA A 104 1.57 2.86 11.26
CA ALA A 104 2.40 3.50 10.25
C ALA A 104 1.80 4.80 9.69
N VAL A 105 0.47 4.93 9.69
CA VAL A 105 -0.21 6.14 9.23
C VAL A 105 -0.14 7.22 10.29
N ASP A 106 -0.35 6.89 11.56
CA ASP A 106 -0.16 7.86 12.64
C ASP A 106 1.29 8.33 12.72
N PHE A 107 2.26 7.40 12.60
CA PHE A 107 3.67 7.75 12.49
C PHE A 107 3.94 8.69 11.31
N ALA A 108 3.39 8.39 10.13
CA ALA A 108 3.56 9.25 8.97
C ALA A 108 2.94 10.63 9.17
N ALA A 109 1.76 10.72 9.78
CA ALA A 109 1.07 11.96 10.08
C ALA A 109 1.89 12.81 11.07
N GLU A 110 2.37 12.22 12.16
CA GLU A 110 3.25 12.87 13.14
C GLU A 110 4.49 13.47 12.44
N LYS A 111 5.17 12.69 11.60
CA LYS A 111 6.38 13.17 10.91
C LYS A 111 6.10 14.22 9.85
N ILE A 112 4.93 14.23 9.21
CA ILE A 112 4.51 15.32 8.33
C ILE A 112 4.28 16.60 9.15
N LEU A 113 3.62 16.49 10.30
CA LEU A 113 3.36 17.63 11.19
C LEU A 113 4.66 18.22 11.78
N GLU A 114 5.68 17.40 11.99
CA GLU A 114 7.04 17.81 12.37
C GLU A 114 7.84 18.44 11.21
N HIS A 115 7.23 18.68 10.05
CA HIS A 115 7.90 19.14 8.82
C HIS A 115 8.94 18.16 8.25
N GLY A 116 8.83 16.88 8.59
CA GLY A 116 9.61 15.81 8.00
C GLY A 116 9.21 15.52 6.55
N ILE A 117 10.11 14.88 5.81
CA ILE A 117 9.86 14.41 4.44
C ILE A 117 9.73 12.89 4.49
N LEU A 118 8.64 12.36 3.94
CA LEU A 118 8.42 10.92 3.80
C LEU A 118 8.21 10.51 2.35
N ALA A 119 8.82 9.38 1.97
CA ALA A 119 8.46 8.69 0.74
C ALA A 119 7.36 7.67 1.04
N ILE A 120 6.25 7.71 0.29
CA ILE A 120 5.11 6.78 0.44
C ILE A 120 4.98 5.95 -0.82
N LYS A 121 4.95 4.62 -0.69
CA LYS A 121 4.67 3.74 -1.85
C LYS A 121 3.19 3.79 -2.21
N GLY A 122 2.89 4.42 -3.34
CA GLY A 122 1.58 4.40 -3.98
C GLY A 122 1.32 3.14 -4.79
N ILE A 123 0.12 3.07 -5.37
CA ILE A 123 -0.40 1.91 -6.13
C ILE A 123 0.46 1.60 -7.38
N GLY A 124 0.97 2.62 -8.07
CA GLY A 124 1.72 2.47 -9.33
C GLY A 124 3.24 2.48 -9.22
N GLY A 125 3.81 2.51 -8.01
CA GLY A 125 5.27 2.53 -7.83
C GLY A 125 5.91 1.16 -8.07
N THR A 126 7.14 1.11 -8.61
CA THR A 126 7.83 -0.13 -8.98
C THR A 126 7.85 -1.15 -7.83
N THR A 127 7.30 -2.34 -8.09
CA THR A 127 7.39 -3.52 -7.24
C THR A 127 8.50 -4.37 -7.82
N SER A 128 9.73 -4.23 -7.32
CA SER A 128 10.82 -5.12 -7.69
C SER A 128 10.75 -6.40 -6.83
N PRO A 129 10.98 -7.60 -7.38
CA PRO A 129 10.94 -8.87 -6.62
C PRO A 129 11.98 -8.96 -5.50
N ALA A 130 12.99 -8.08 -5.49
CA ALA A 130 13.93 -7.92 -4.38
C ALA A 130 13.32 -7.15 -3.18
N TRP A 131 12.14 -6.56 -3.36
CA TRP A 131 11.40 -5.86 -2.32
C TRP A 131 10.25 -6.78 -1.86
N PRO A 132 10.27 -7.28 -0.63
CA PRO A 132 9.11 -7.99 -0.11
C PRO A 132 7.89 -7.07 -0.20
N GLN A 133 6.72 -7.65 -0.49
CA GLN A 133 5.39 -7.05 -0.77
C GLN A 133 4.85 -6.10 0.32
N ARG A 134 5.67 -5.15 0.77
CA ARG A 134 5.53 -4.40 2.02
C ARG A 134 5.67 -2.93 1.68
N THR A 135 4.67 -2.15 2.05
CA THR A 135 4.65 -0.70 1.81
C THR A 135 5.64 -0.04 2.75
N GLN A 136 6.37 0.94 2.22
CA GLN A 136 7.48 1.57 2.90
C GLN A 136 7.22 3.06 3.05
N LEU A 137 7.42 3.52 4.27
CA LEU A 137 7.56 4.92 4.62
C LEU A 137 9.02 5.16 4.95
N CYS A 138 9.73 5.98 4.17
CA CYS A 138 11.12 6.32 4.41
C CYS A 138 11.22 7.71 5.05
N TRP A 139 11.84 7.84 6.23
CA TRP A 139 11.96 9.11 6.96
C TRP A 139 13.42 9.56 7.17
N SER A 140 13.64 10.88 7.23
CA SER A 140 14.88 11.52 7.68
C SER A 140 14.65 12.51 8.84
N SER A 141 15.48 12.42 9.88
CA SER A 141 15.74 13.52 10.82
C SER A 141 16.81 14.43 10.21
N GLY A 142 16.42 15.48 9.50
CA GLY A 142 17.39 16.38 8.90
C GLY A 142 16.77 17.69 8.43
N GLY A 143 16.87 18.72 9.27
CA GLY A 143 16.48 20.08 8.95
C GLY A 143 17.25 20.63 7.74
N GLY A 144 16.51 21.23 6.82
CA GLY A 144 17.06 21.95 5.66
C GLY A 144 16.02 22.10 4.56
N ARG A 145 15.25 23.19 4.60
CA ARG A 145 14.29 23.53 3.53
C ARG A 145 15.05 23.70 2.23
N GLY A 146 14.80 22.81 1.26
CA GLY A 146 15.26 22.94 -0.11
C GLY A 146 14.58 24.11 -0.81
N GLY A 147 15.10 25.32 -0.58
CA GLY A 147 14.87 26.47 -1.44
C GLY A 147 15.40 26.17 -2.83
N ARG A 148 14.57 26.43 -3.84
CA ARG A 148 14.92 26.31 -5.26
C ARG A 148 15.91 27.43 -5.61
N THR A 149 17.21 27.22 -5.38
CA THR A 149 18.27 28.11 -5.87
C THR A 149 19.35 27.33 -6.61
N SER A 150 19.63 27.84 -7.80
CA SER A 150 20.67 27.40 -8.72
C SER A 150 22.06 27.60 -8.12
N ARG A 151 22.73 26.50 -7.76
CA ARG A 151 24.18 26.25 -7.90
C ARG A 151 24.59 25.13 -6.95
N SER A 152 25.15 24.08 -7.54
CA SER A 152 26.14 23.15 -6.97
C SER A 152 26.22 23.10 -5.44
N GLN A 153 25.30 22.38 -4.81
CA GLN A 153 25.54 21.77 -3.51
C GLN A 153 25.32 20.28 -3.67
N SER A 154 26.38 19.52 -3.40
CA SER A 154 26.38 18.08 -3.46
C SER A 154 25.29 17.53 -2.55
N TRP A 155 24.21 17.03 -3.13
CA TRP A 155 23.38 16.04 -2.49
C TRP A 155 24.27 14.82 -2.23
N ARG A 156 24.90 14.75 -1.06
CA ARG A 156 25.30 13.47 -0.46
C ARG A 156 24.08 12.84 0.20
N GLY A 157 22.98 12.78 -0.53
CA GLY A 157 21.96 11.78 -0.34
C GLY A 157 22.33 10.68 -1.31
N THR A 158 22.88 9.57 -0.80
CA THR A 158 23.01 8.35 -1.60
C THR A 158 21.59 7.92 -1.94
N ILE A 159 21.05 8.43 -3.05
CA ILE A 159 20.04 7.72 -3.82
C ILE A 159 20.77 6.44 -4.20
N ALA A 160 20.45 5.35 -3.52
CA ALA A 160 20.95 4.04 -3.88
C ALA A 160 20.38 3.71 -5.27
N SER A 161 21.10 4.15 -6.29
CA SER A 161 21.00 3.67 -7.65
C SER A 161 21.31 2.19 -7.59
N TRP A 162 20.36 1.33 -7.95
CA TRP A 162 20.69 -0.04 -8.32
C TRP A 162 20.04 -0.34 -9.67
N ARG A 163 20.94 -0.59 -10.63
CA ARG A 163 20.68 -0.88 -12.04
C ARG A 163 20.30 -2.35 -12.21
N LYS A 164 19.34 -2.54 -13.14
CA LYS A 164 18.90 -3.75 -13.88
C LYS A 164 18.73 -5.04 -13.08
#